data_AF-A0A821KJJ0-F1
#
_entry.id   AF-A0A821KJJ0-F1
#
_cell.length_a   1.000
_cell.length_b   1.000
_cell.length_c   1.000
_cell.angle_alpha   90.00
_cell.angle_beta   90.00
_cell.angle_gamma   90.00
#
_symmetry.space_group_name_H-M   'P 1'
#
loop_
_entity.id
_entity.type
_entity.pdbx_description
1 polymer ?
#
loop_
_entity_poly.entity_id
_entity_poly.type
_entity_poly.pdbx_seq_one_letter_code
_entity_poly.pdbx_strand_id
1 'polypeptide(L)'
;MIHQITKQYGFMKFDENKLDNTTRLSQYIRLSLNTNAEIVVKFMQQGWSLAKPDLIISVTGGAKNCDMSARLRQIFQSGLVAAAITTNAWLITAGTNAGVVKEVGEALNKYRYKKRKNGLDIPCIGIASWGYTAGNAQLDYRPMTFSTDMNSTKRTHSFMRHHQNQIAHSVRI
;
A
#
# COMPACT_ATOMS: atom_id res chain seq x y z
N MET A 1 15.55 10.28 19.73
CA MET A 1 14.42 10.21 18.77
C MET A 1 14.63 9.18 17.63
N ILE A 2 15.87 8.75 17.34
CA ILE A 2 16.21 7.91 16.16
C ILE A 2 15.99 6.38 16.37
N HIS A 3 15.64 5.91 17.58
CA HIS A 3 15.50 4.47 17.86
C HIS A 3 14.11 3.87 17.55
N GLN A 4 13.11 4.66 17.13
CA GLN A 4 11.76 4.14 16.89
C GLN A 4 11.52 3.68 15.44
N ILE A 5 12.11 4.36 14.46
CA ILE A 5 12.13 3.89 13.07
C ILE A 5 13.38 3.00 12.94
N THR A 6 13.19 1.70 12.69
CA THR A 6 14.33 0.84 12.37
C THR A 6 14.94 1.36 11.05
N LYS A 7 16.26 1.21 10.83
CA LYS A 7 17.00 1.79 9.69
C LYS A 7 16.58 1.28 8.28
N GLN A 8 15.33 0.88 8.10
CA GLN A 8 14.78 0.21 6.93
C GLN A 8 13.64 1.06 6.34
N TYR A 9 14.02 1.97 5.45
CA TYR A 9 13.11 2.70 4.57
C TYR A 9 13.69 2.67 3.15
N GLY A 10 12.83 2.74 2.14
CA GLY A 10 13.29 2.71 0.76
C GLY A 10 12.17 2.58 -0.24
N PHE A 11 12.49 1.97 -1.38
CA PHE A 11 11.57 1.75 -2.50
C PHE A 11 11.43 0.25 -2.79
N MET A 12 10.19 -0.21 -2.91
CA MET A 12 9.84 -1.51 -3.46
C MET A 12 9.48 -1.33 -4.94
N LYS A 13 10.24 -1.98 -5.82
CA LYS A 13 9.89 -2.11 -7.24
C LYS A 13 9.19 -3.43 -7.44
N PHE A 14 7.97 -3.43 -7.97
CA PHE A 14 7.22 -4.64 -8.30
C PHE A 14 7.51 -5.05 -9.76
N ASP A 15 7.76 -6.34 -10.01
CA ASP A 15 7.96 -6.84 -11.39
C ASP A 15 6.65 -6.74 -12.19
N GLU A 16 6.74 -6.11 -13.35
CA GLU A 16 5.61 -5.93 -14.27
C GLU A 16 5.58 -7.05 -15.30
N ASN A 17 4.37 -7.50 -15.66
CA ASN A 17 4.21 -8.17 -16.95
C ASN A 17 4.73 -7.22 -18.04
N LYS A 18 5.56 -7.75 -18.96
CA LYS A 18 6.33 -7.05 -20.01
C LYS A 18 5.57 -6.08 -20.95
N LEU A 19 4.29 -5.81 -20.71
CA LEU A 19 3.41 -4.99 -21.54
C LEU A 19 3.32 -3.52 -21.10
N ASP A 20 3.71 -3.19 -19.87
CA ASP A 20 3.81 -1.81 -19.39
C ASP A 20 5.30 -1.49 -19.15
N ASN A 21 5.81 -0.43 -19.78
CA ASN A 21 7.21 -0.01 -19.67
C ASN A 21 7.44 0.93 -18.47
N THR A 22 6.51 1.01 -17.52
CA THR A 22 6.53 2.00 -16.43
C THR A 22 6.66 1.38 -15.05
N THR A 23 7.83 0.78 -14.80
CA THR A 23 8.21 0.28 -13.48
C THR A 23 7.93 1.31 -12.37
N ARG A 24 6.84 1.13 -11.61
CA ARG A 24 6.52 2.04 -10.49
C ARG A 24 7.14 1.57 -9.18
N LEU A 25 7.80 2.51 -8.51
CA LEU A 25 8.33 2.32 -7.17
C LEU A 25 7.27 2.67 -6.11
N SER A 26 7.10 1.81 -5.12
CA SER A 26 6.32 2.05 -3.91
C SER A 26 7.26 2.38 -2.77
N GLN A 27 7.04 3.49 -2.07
CA GLN A 27 7.88 3.86 -0.93
C GLN A 27 7.49 3.04 0.30
N TYR A 28 8.46 2.61 1.11
CA TYR A 28 8.18 1.88 2.33
C TYR A 28 9.00 2.33 3.53
N ILE A 29 8.43 2.09 4.71
CA ILE A 29 9.12 2.19 6.01
C ILE A 29 8.79 0.97 6.86
N ARG A 30 9.78 0.47 7.60
CA ARG A 30 9.55 -0.47 8.69
C ARG A 30 9.53 0.25 10.03
N LEU A 31 8.52 -0.06 10.83
CA LEU A 31 8.32 0.52 12.15
C LEU A 31 8.50 -0.53 13.24
N SER A 32 9.05 -0.09 14.36
CA SER A 32 8.93 -0.81 15.62
C SER A 32 7.48 -0.78 16.12
N LEU A 33 7.09 -1.74 16.95
CA LEU A 33 5.76 -1.80 17.55
C LEU A 33 5.46 -0.58 18.43
N ASN A 34 6.49 0.04 19.01
CA ASN A 34 6.38 1.18 19.93
C ASN A 34 6.64 2.54 19.27
N THR A 35 6.69 2.61 17.94
CA THR A 35 6.85 3.88 17.23
C THR A 35 5.65 4.78 17.50
N ASN A 36 5.90 6.01 17.95
CA ASN A 36 4.85 7.00 18.16
C ASN A 36 4.18 7.35 16.82
N ALA A 37 2.85 7.27 16.77
CA ALA A 37 2.06 7.58 15.58
C ALA A 37 2.31 9.00 15.03
N GLU A 38 2.60 9.99 15.90
CA GLU A 38 2.94 11.35 15.46
C GLU A 38 4.19 11.39 14.58
N ILE A 39 5.20 10.57 14.91
CA ILE A 39 6.42 10.46 14.11
C ILE A 39 6.09 9.87 12.73
N VAL A 40 5.20 8.88 12.69
CA VAL A 40 4.75 8.25 11.44
C VAL A 40 4.01 9.26 10.57
N VAL A 41 3.07 10.02 11.14
CA VAL A 41 2.32 11.05 10.40
C VAL A 41 3.25 12.15 9.88
N LYS A 42 4.18 12.64 10.72
CA LYS A 42 5.19 13.61 10.28
C LYS A 42 6.04 13.07 9.13
N PHE A 43 6.44 11.80 9.19
CA PHE A 43 7.18 11.16 8.12
C PHE A 43 6.34 11.01 6.83
N MET A 44 5.06 10.64 6.93
CA MET A 44 4.17 10.59 5.77
C MET A 44 4.03 11.96 5.09
N GLN A 45 3.90 13.03 5.88
CA GLN A 45 3.75 14.38 5.33
C GLN A 45 5.05 14.93 4.75
N GLN A 46 6.17 14.75 5.45
CA GLN A 46 7.46 15.36 5.08
C GLN A 46 8.31 14.43 4.22
N GLY A 47 8.50 13.18 4.66
CA GLY A 47 9.33 12.19 3.99
C GLY A 47 8.70 11.66 2.70
N TRP A 48 7.39 11.39 2.71
CA TRP A 48 6.65 10.97 1.50
C TRP A 48 5.98 12.12 0.76
N SER A 49 6.10 13.36 1.24
CA SER A 49 5.48 14.55 0.65
C SER A 49 3.96 14.42 0.47
N LEU A 50 3.28 13.72 1.39
CA LEU A 50 1.83 13.62 1.35
C LEU A 50 1.20 14.91 1.90
N ALA A 51 0.38 15.56 1.09
CA ALA A 51 -0.45 16.68 1.56
C ALA A 51 -1.31 16.22 2.74
N LYS A 52 -1.52 17.11 3.72
CA LYS A 52 -2.41 16.85 4.84
C LYS A 52 -3.81 16.51 4.28
N PRO A 53 -4.42 15.40 4.70
CA PRO A 53 -5.72 15.02 4.20
C PRO A 53 -6.82 15.81 4.92
N ASP A 54 -7.94 16.02 4.23
CA ASP A 54 -9.17 16.52 4.86
C ASP A 54 -9.99 15.36 5.46
N LEU A 55 -9.76 14.14 4.98
CA LEU A 55 -10.40 12.92 5.45
C LEU A 55 -9.46 11.70 5.40
N ILE A 56 -9.65 10.75 6.32
CA ILE A 56 -9.01 9.43 6.23
C ILE A 56 -10.09 8.39 5.94
N ILE A 57 -9.92 7.63 4.86
CA ILE A 57 -10.77 6.50 4.51
C ILE A 57 -9.99 5.23 4.82
N SER A 58 -10.42 4.47 5.81
CA SER A 58 -9.83 3.16 6.14
C SER A 58 -10.68 2.04 5.53
N VAL A 59 -10.09 1.22 4.66
CA VAL A 59 -10.74 0.06 4.06
C VAL A 59 -10.10 -1.22 4.61
N THR A 60 -10.90 -2.01 5.32
CA THR A 60 -10.47 -3.26 5.95
C THR A 60 -11.36 -4.41 5.50
N GLY A 61 -10.91 -5.65 5.71
CA GLY A 61 -11.64 -6.85 5.35
C GLY A 61 -10.85 -8.11 5.68
N GLY A 62 -11.45 -9.28 5.44
CA GLY A 62 -10.78 -10.56 5.62
C GLY A 62 -9.69 -10.82 4.57
N ALA A 63 -8.79 -11.76 4.87
CA ALA A 63 -7.74 -12.20 3.94
C ALA A 63 -8.26 -13.18 2.85
N LYS A 64 -9.46 -13.75 3.05
CA LYS A 64 -10.13 -14.59 2.04
C LYS A 64 -10.51 -13.74 0.82
N ASN A 65 -10.49 -14.34 -0.37
CA ASN A 65 -10.91 -13.65 -1.59
C ASN A 65 -12.33 -13.10 -1.43
N CYS A 66 -12.53 -11.89 -1.95
CA CYS A 66 -13.81 -11.19 -1.88
C CYS A 66 -14.61 -11.52 -3.13
N ASP A 67 -15.59 -12.40 -3.01
CA ASP A 67 -16.45 -12.82 -4.13
C ASP A 67 -17.52 -11.74 -4.38
N MET A 68 -17.14 -10.67 -5.09
CA MET A 68 -18.05 -9.63 -5.55
C MET A 68 -18.48 -9.87 -7.00
N SER A 69 -19.78 -9.72 -7.25
CA SER A 69 -20.31 -9.65 -8.61
C SER A 69 -19.71 -8.48 -9.39
N ALA A 70 -19.67 -8.57 -10.72
CA ALA A 70 -19.10 -7.53 -11.57
C ALA A 70 -19.73 -6.14 -11.32
N ARG A 71 -21.06 -6.10 -11.11
CA ARG A 71 -21.80 -4.86 -10.81
C ARG A 71 -21.40 -4.28 -9.46
N LEU A 72 -21.36 -5.10 -8.40
CA LEU A 72 -20.99 -4.63 -7.07
C LEU A 72 -19.54 -4.13 -7.05
N ARG A 73 -18.64 -4.89 -7.67
CA ARG A 73 -17.24 -4.49 -7.86
C ARG A 73 -17.14 -3.14 -8.55
N GLN A 74 -17.87 -2.92 -9.64
CA GLN A 74 -17.85 -1.66 -10.36
C GLN A 74 -18.31 -0.49 -9.47
N ILE A 75 -19.43 -0.64 -8.75
CA ILE A 75 -19.96 0.39 -7.85
C ILE A 75 -18.99 0.68 -6.71
N PHE A 76 -18.43 -0.36 -6.10
CA PHE A 76 -17.43 -0.23 -5.04
C PHE A 76 -16.20 0.53 -5.53
N GLN A 77 -15.61 0.08 -6.63
CA GLN A 77 -14.37 0.65 -7.16
C GLN A 77 -14.56 2.11 -7.61
N SER A 78 -15.67 2.44 -8.29
CA SER A 78 -15.94 3.82 -8.72
C SER A 78 -16.30 4.74 -7.56
N GLY A 79 -17.14 4.28 -6.63
CA GLY A 79 -17.55 5.05 -5.46
C GLY A 79 -16.37 5.36 -4.54
N LEU A 80 -15.50 4.38 -4.31
CA LEU A 80 -14.30 4.57 -3.48
C LEU A 80 -13.37 5.63 -4.08
N VAL A 81 -13.09 5.55 -5.38
CA VAL A 81 -12.24 6.52 -6.09
C VAL A 81 -12.88 7.91 -6.05
N ALA A 82 -14.19 8.01 -6.29
CA ALA A 82 -14.90 9.29 -6.26
C ALA A 82 -14.88 9.93 -4.87
N ALA A 83 -15.10 9.14 -3.81
CA ALA A 83 -15.04 9.61 -2.43
C ALA A 83 -13.66 10.13 -2.07
N ALA A 84 -12.60 9.37 -2.39
CA ALA A 84 -11.23 9.73 -2.07
C ALA A 84 -10.78 11.04 -2.75
N ILE A 85 -11.18 11.25 -4.02
CA ILE A 85 -10.85 12.47 -4.77
C ILE A 85 -11.62 13.67 -4.22
N THR A 86 -12.94 13.52 -4.08
CA THR A 86 -13.84 14.63 -3.70
C THR A 86 -13.47 15.20 -2.33
N THR A 87 -12.92 14.37 -1.44
CA THR A 87 -12.60 14.72 -0.06
C THR A 87 -11.11 14.86 0.21
N ASN A 88 -10.26 14.83 -0.82
CA ASN A 88 -8.80 14.91 -0.66
C ASN A 88 -8.30 13.93 0.43
N ALA A 89 -8.78 12.68 0.35
CA ALA A 89 -8.58 11.71 1.42
C ALA A 89 -7.27 10.95 1.30
N TRP A 90 -6.72 10.57 2.45
CA TRP A 90 -5.80 9.43 2.51
C TRP A 90 -6.60 8.15 2.57
N LEU A 91 -6.23 7.19 1.70
CA LEU A 91 -6.76 5.85 1.72
C LEU A 91 -5.81 4.94 2.49
N ILE A 92 -6.30 4.28 3.54
CA ILE A 92 -5.52 3.36 4.37
C ILE A 92 -6.09 1.95 4.25
N THR A 93 -5.22 0.95 4.04
CA THR A 93 -5.61 -0.47 3.96
C THR A 93 -4.65 -1.37 4.74
N ALA A 94 -4.94 -2.67 4.81
CA ALA A 94 -4.04 -3.68 5.38
C ALA A 94 -2.75 -3.93 4.56
N GLY A 95 -2.58 -3.30 3.40
CA GLY A 95 -1.34 -3.31 2.61
C GLY A 95 -0.95 -4.62 1.95
N THR A 96 -1.60 -5.74 2.26
CA THR A 96 -1.34 -7.07 1.66
C THR A 96 -2.25 -7.35 0.45
N ASN A 97 -1.74 -8.12 -0.52
CA ASN A 97 -2.46 -8.56 -1.71
C ASN A 97 -3.48 -9.68 -1.43
N ALA A 98 -4.46 -9.40 -0.58
CA ALA A 98 -5.45 -10.35 -0.09
C ALA A 98 -6.84 -9.70 0.07
N GLY A 99 -7.89 -10.52 -0.10
CA GLY A 99 -9.29 -10.12 0.07
C GLY A 99 -9.68 -8.77 -0.55
N VAL A 100 -10.35 -7.94 0.25
CA VAL A 100 -10.90 -6.63 -0.18
C VAL A 100 -9.79 -5.69 -0.69
N VAL A 101 -8.56 -5.82 -0.19
CA VAL A 101 -7.45 -4.94 -0.60
C VAL A 101 -7.16 -5.11 -2.10
N LYS A 102 -7.35 -6.30 -2.69
CA LYS A 102 -7.24 -6.55 -4.14
C LYS A 102 -8.13 -5.61 -4.95
N GLU A 103 -9.36 -5.46 -4.51
CA GLU A 103 -10.38 -4.67 -5.18
C GLU A 103 -10.08 -3.18 -5.06
N VAL A 104 -9.52 -2.75 -3.92
CA VAL A 104 -8.98 -1.40 -3.74
C VAL A 104 -7.81 -1.14 -4.69
N GLY A 105 -6.85 -2.07 -4.76
CA GLY A 105 -5.70 -1.98 -5.64
C GLY A 105 -6.10 -1.90 -7.12
N GLU A 106 -7.07 -2.71 -7.54
CA GLU A 106 -7.65 -2.65 -8.88
C GLU A 106 -8.36 -1.32 -9.16
N ALA A 107 -9.13 -0.78 -8.22
CA ALA A 107 -9.78 0.52 -8.36
C ALA A 107 -8.76 1.63 -8.65
N LEU A 108 -7.70 1.68 -7.85
CA LEU A 108 -6.61 2.65 -8.01
C LEU A 108 -5.86 2.44 -9.32
N ASN A 109 -5.59 1.19 -9.72
CA ASN A 109 -4.93 0.91 -10.98
C ASN A 109 -5.77 1.37 -12.18
N LYS A 110 -7.07 1.07 -12.19
CA LYS A 110 -8.02 1.50 -13.24
C LYS A 110 -8.13 3.02 -13.29
N TYR A 111 -8.23 3.67 -12.13
CA TYR A 111 -8.26 5.12 -12.04
C TYR A 111 -7.00 5.75 -12.65
N ARG A 112 -5.84 5.22 -12.28
CA ARG A 112 -4.54 5.73 -12.73
C ARG A 112 -4.32 5.49 -14.23
N TYR A 113 -4.75 4.35 -14.77
CA TYR A 113 -4.71 4.07 -16.21
C TYR A 113 -5.60 5.04 -17.01
N LYS A 114 -6.80 5.36 -16.50
CA LYS A 114 -7.73 6.30 -17.14
C LYS A 114 -7.26 7.76 -17.08
N LYS A 115 -6.38 8.10 -16.15
CA LYS A 115 -5.92 9.48 -15.92
C LYS A 115 -4.62 9.73 -16.66
N ARG A 116 -4.57 10.77 -17.51
CA ARG A 116 -3.30 11.26 -18.09
C ARG A 116 -2.45 11.94 -17.00
N LYS A 117 -1.13 12.07 -17.24
CA LYS A 117 -0.04 12.52 -16.33
C LYS A 117 -0.31 13.70 -15.36
N ASN A 118 -1.39 14.47 -15.52
CA ASN A 118 -1.67 15.70 -14.76
C ASN A 118 -2.74 15.52 -13.66
N GLY A 119 -3.03 14.28 -13.32
CA GLY A 119 -4.04 14.00 -12.33
C GLY A 119 -3.53 13.93 -10.90
N LEU A 120 -4.26 14.54 -9.95
CA LEU A 120 -4.19 14.23 -8.51
C LEU A 120 -4.07 12.70 -8.27
N ASP A 121 -2.93 12.25 -7.76
CA ASP A 121 -2.77 10.87 -7.30
C ASP A 121 -3.54 10.70 -5.99
N ILE A 122 -4.08 9.52 -5.72
CA ILE A 122 -4.79 9.25 -4.46
C ILE A 122 -3.74 8.68 -3.49
N PRO A 123 -3.40 9.37 -2.39
CA PRO A 123 -2.47 8.83 -1.40
C PRO A 123 -3.05 7.56 -0.80
N CYS A 124 -2.45 6.42 -1.14
CA CYS A 124 -2.87 5.11 -0.65
C CYS A 124 -1.74 4.45 0.13
N ILE A 125 -1.98 4.26 1.43
CA ILE A 125 -1.04 3.75 2.42
C ILE A 125 -1.49 2.36 2.86
N GLY A 126 -0.68 1.35 2.61
CA GLY A 126 -0.91 0.00 3.12
C GLY A 126 -0.16 -0.22 4.42
N ILE A 127 -0.82 -0.79 5.43
CA ILE A 127 -0.21 -1.11 6.72
C ILE A 127 -0.22 -2.62 6.90
N ALA A 128 0.93 -3.26 6.70
CA ALA A 128 1.07 -4.71 6.79
C ALA A 128 1.96 -5.12 7.96
N SER A 129 1.66 -6.30 8.52
CA SER A 129 2.50 -6.92 9.52
C SER A 129 3.75 -7.54 8.88
N TRP A 130 4.94 -7.13 9.34
CA TRP A 130 6.21 -7.59 8.76
C TRP A 130 6.35 -9.11 8.78
N GLY A 131 6.05 -9.76 9.92
CA GLY A 131 6.16 -11.22 10.09
C GLY A 131 5.22 -12.05 9.20
N TYR A 132 4.15 -11.44 8.68
CA TYR A 132 3.16 -12.10 7.82
C TYR A 132 3.25 -11.67 6.35
N THR A 133 4.24 -10.83 6.03
CA THR A 133 4.45 -10.37 4.65
C THR A 133 5.46 -11.27 3.97
N ALA A 134 5.04 -11.88 2.86
CA ALA A 134 5.95 -12.68 2.04
C ALA A 134 7.10 -11.80 1.55
N GLY A 135 8.33 -12.31 1.60
CA GLY A 135 9.52 -11.62 1.09
C GLY A 135 10.17 -10.57 1.96
N ASN A 136 9.66 -10.36 3.16
CA ASN A 136 10.21 -9.44 4.15
C ASN A 136 11.74 -9.56 4.36
N ALA A 137 12.30 -10.78 4.34
CA ALA A 137 13.73 -11.02 4.52
C ALA A 137 14.60 -10.34 3.44
N GLN A 138 14.09 -10.10 2.24
CA GLN A 138 14.84 -9.42 1.18
C GLN A 138 14.94 -7.90 1.42
N LEU A 139 13.98 -7.35 2.18
CA LEU A 139 13.92 -5.94 2.54
C LEU A 139 14.80 -5.60 3.77
N ASP A 140 15.33 -6.61 4.48
CA ASP A 140 16.24 -6.41 5.61
C ASP A 140 17.64 -5.94 5.18
N TYR A 141 18.06 -6.19 3.94
CA TYR A 141 19.47 -6.09 3.56
C TYR A 141 19.87 -4.83 2.78
N ARG A 142 19.02 -4.21 1.94
CA ARG A 142 19.27 -2.90 1.25
C ARG A 142 17.98 -2.31 0.67
N PRO A 143 17.90 -1.00 0.37
CA PRO A 143 16.82 -0.44 -0.44
C PRO A 143 16.98 -0.85 -1.91
N MET A 144 16.42 -1.99 -2.34
CA MET A 144 16.33 -2.36 -3.77
C MET A 144 15.21 -3.40 -4.05
N THR A 145 14.76 -3.37 -5.31
CA THR A 145 13.72 -4.13 -6.04
C THR A 145 13.08 -5.37 -5.40
N PHE A 146 11.74 -5.43 -5.39
CA PHE A 146 10.92 -6.48 -4.80
C PHE A 146 10.10 -7.23 -5.86
N SER A 147 10.55 -8.41 -6.27
CA SER A 147 9.77 -9.20 -7.24
C SER A 147 8.37 -9.54 -6.69
N THR A 148 7.33 -9.32 -7.51
CA THR A 148 5.91 -9.58 -7.15
C THR A 148 5.62 -11.06 -6.92
N ASP A 149 6.52 -11.92 -7.38
CA ASP A 149 6.29 -13.35 -7.52
C ASP A 149 6.92 -14.13 -6.36
N MET A 150 7.19 -13.47 -5.22
CA MET A 150 7.54 -14.19 -4.01
C MET A 150 6.36 -15.03 -3.54
N ASN A 151 6.48 -16.34 -3.75
CA ASN A 151 5.51 -17.40 -3.42
C ASN A 151 4.71 -17.07 -2.16
N SER A 152 3.50 -16.54 -2.34
CA SER A 152 2.54 -16.36 -1.26
C SER A 152 2.17 -17.72 -0.70
N THR A 153 2.33 -17.93 0.60
CA THR A 153 1.92 -19.17 1.24
C THR A 153 0.52 -19.02 1.83
N LYS A 154 -0.10 -20.10 2.31
CA LYS A 154 -1.37 -20.02 3.06
C LYS A 154 -1.30 -19.09 4.29
N ARG A 155 -0.10 -18.76 4.78
CA ARG A 155 0.13 -17.94 5.99
C ARG A 155 0.66 -16.53 5.68
N THR A 156 1.14 -16.27 4.46
CA THR A 156 1.82 -15.02 4.11
C THR A 156 1.32 -14.46 2.79
N HIS A 157 1.15 -13.14 2.75
CA HIS A 157 0.69 -12.43 1.57
C HIS A 157 1.75 -11.41 1.12
N SER A 158 1.87 -11.19 -0.19
CA SER A 158 2.75 -10.14 -0.71
C SER A 158 2.18 -8.75 -0.45
N PHE A 159 3.02 -7.71 -0.47
CA PHE A 159 2.55 -6.34 -0.46
C PHE A 159 1.68 -6.04 -1.68
N MET A 160 0.68 -5.17 -1.50
CA MET A 160 -0.17 -4.72 -2.59
C MET A 160 0.57 -3.73 -3.49
N ARG A 161 0.87 -4.16 -4.71
CA ARG A 161 1.65 -3.40 -5.70
C ARG A 161 1.05 -2.05 -6.12
N HIS A 162 -0.27 -1.90 -6.04
CA HIS A 162 -0.95 -0.68 -6.48
C HIS A 162 -1.00 0.43 -5.40
N HIS A 163 -0.45 0.18 -4.21
CA HIS A 163 -0.29 1.20 -3.16
C HIS A 163 0.96 2.04 -3.42
N GLN A 164 0.83 3.36 -3.29
CA GLN A 164 1.95 4.28 -3.44
C GLN A 164 2.94 4.18 -2.29
N ASN A 165 2.42 3.95 -1.08
CA ASN A 165 3.18 3.94 0.14
C ASN A 165 2.81 2.73 1.01
N GLN A 166 3.80 2.16 1.68
CA GLN A 166 3.65 0.94 2.48
C GLN A 166 4.34 1.11 3.84
N ILE A 167 3.62 0.80 4.91
CA ILE A 167 4.13 0.74 6.28
C ILE A 167 4.17 -0.74 6.66
N ALA A 168 5.34 -1.21 7.06
CA ALA A 168 5.49 -2.52 7.63
C ALA A 168 5.76 -2.42 9.13
N HIS A 169 4.85 -2.93 9.97
CA HIS A 169 5.06 -2.91 11.42
C HIS A 169 5.58 -4.25 11.93
N SER A 170 6.52 -4.21 12.85
CA SER A 170 7.01 -5.42 13.53
C SER A 170 5.91 -5.98 14.45
N VAL A 171 5.77 -7.30 14.50
CA VAL A 171 4.85 -8.00 15.41
C VAL A 171 5.69 -8.87 16.34
N ARG A 172 5.34 -8.93 17.63
CA ARG A 172 5.87 -9.98 18.52
C ARG A 172 5.12 -11.26 18.21
N ILE A 173 5.82 -12.28 17.74
CA ILE A 173 5.31 -13.66 17.66
C ILE A 173 5.52 -14.30 19.02
#